data_AF-A0A7Y5BXL4-F1
#
_entry.id   AF-A0A7Y5BXL4-F1
#
_cell.length_a   1.000
_cell.length_b   1.000
_cell.length_c   1.000
_cell.angle_alpha   90.00
_cell.angle_beta   90.00
_cell.angle_gamma   90.00
#
_symmetry.space_group_name_H-M   'P 1'
#
loop_
_entity.id
_entity.type
_entity.pdbx_description
1 polymer ?
#
loop_
_entity_poly.entity_id
_entity_poly.type
_entity_poly.pdbx_seq_one_letter_code
_entity_poly.pdbx_strand_id
1 'polypeptide(L)'
;MESENKYLQAFKEWYDSLKVVKANKGPANGTLAASLVVLDRLKANYSLDLSEQVAPRGTQIKGASGGKVAEILKSFGELRPFSKEGGRTNRGGLSEVKSMLDALGEMELDRLSIEERNSSLHAFQSFIVDRIKDYHNRQKIKFSFDPKLTTWQMIAQLLETAKEEGKAGPVAQHLVGAKLQLRFPDIAIQNESAFTADQQTKRQGDFFVGNTVFHVTVAPMQGVFQKCQENLADGLKVYLLVPDSKLAGARQVAEEFAGKQIAVESLESFISQNLEEASVFTADRLAAKLSALLQIYNLRVDDVETDKSLMIELPSNLT
;
A
#
# COMPACT_ATOMS: atom_id res chain seq x y z
N MET A 1 -12.97 29.62 -5.51
CA MET A 1 -12.51 28.63 -6.51
C MET A 1 -11.42 29.15 -7.43
N GLU A 2 -11.59 30.28 -8.13
CA GLU A 2 -10.56 30.79 -9.07
C GLU A 2 -9.27 31.27 -8.35
N SER A 3 -9.42 31.94 -7.20
CA SER A 3 -8.30 32.36 -6.33
C SER A 3 -7.59 31.20 -5.63
N GLU A 4 -8.35 30.23 -5.12
CA GLU A 4 -7.85 29.02 -4.47
C GLU A 4 -6.99 28.17 -5.41
N ASN A 5 -7.36 28.12 -6.70
CA ASN A 5 -6.57 27.46 -7.74
C ASN A 5 -5.23 28.19 -8.02
N LYS A 6 -5.22 29.54 -7.98
CA LYS A 6 -4.01 30.36 -8.17
C LYS A 6 -2.96 30.10 -7.08
N TYR A 7 -3.36 30.09 -5.81
CA TYR A 7 -2.41 29.87 -4.72
C TYR A 7 -1.81 28.47 -4.73
N LEU A 8 -2.65 27.45 -5.00
CA LEU A 8 -2.18 26.08 -5.14
C LEU A 8 -1.22 25.93 -6.31
N GLN A 9 -1.42 26.66 -7.41
CA GLN A 9 -0.51 26.65 -8.54
C GLN A 9 0.85 27.23 -8.19
N ALA A 10 0.91 28.39 -7.54
CA ALA A 10 2.17 28.97 -7.08
C ALA A 10 2.89 28.07 -6.05
N PHE A 11 2.13 27.37 -5.20
CA PHE A 11 2.71 26.38 -4.28
C PHE A 11 3.30 25.16 -5.01
N LYS A 12 2.66 24.70 -6.10
CA LYS A 12 3.20 23.65 -6.96
C LYS A 12 4.50 24.08 -7.65
N GLU A 13 4.60 25.34 -8.09
CA GLU A 13 5.83 25.88 -8.67
C GLU A 13 6.99 25.85 -7.68
N TRP A 14 6.73 26.20 -6.40
CA TRP A 14 7.72 26.00 -5.35
C TRP A 14 8.12 24.51 -5.22
N TYR A 15 7.15 23.60 -5.15
CA TYR A 15 7.42 22.17 -5.02
C TYR A 15 8.27 21.63 -6.18
N ASP A 16 7.96 22.05 -7.41
CA ASP A 16 8.66 21.64 -8.63
C ASP A 16 10.08 22.24 -8.73
N SER A 17 10.36 23.33 -8.00
CA SER A 17 11.70 23.92 -7.89
C SER A 17 12.65 23.13 -6.95
N LEU A 18 12.09 22.27 -6.09
CA LEU A 18 12.87 21.53 -5.09
C LEU A 18 13.81 20.51 -5.74
N LYS A 19 14.96 20.28 -5.09
CA LYS A 19 15.93 19.30 -5.60
C LYS A 19 15.37 17.88 -5.56
N VAL A 20 15.34 17.24 -6.72
CA VAL A 20 14.96 15.83 -6.88
C VAL A 20 16.04 14.90 -6.34
N VAL A 21 15.66 13.98 -5.45
CA VAL A 21 16.54 12.93 -4.92
C VAL A 21 16.19 11.57 -5.52
N LYS A 22 17.22 10.73 -5.72
CA LYS A 22 17.06 9.39 -6.33
C LYS A 22 16.14 8.47 -5.54
N ALA A 23 16.09 8.62 -4.21
CA ALA A 23 15.37 7.73 -3.30
C ALA A 23 13.85 7.70 -3.51
N ASN A 24 13.23 8.82 -3.91
CA ASN A 24 11.79 8.92 -4.11
C ASN A 24 11.39 9.48 -5.49
N LYS A 25 12.37 9.77 -6.35
CA LYS A 25 12.16 10.47 -7.63
C LYS A 25 11.35 11.75 -7.44
N GLY A 26 11.61 12.48 -6.34
CA GLY A 26 10.96 13.72 -5.93
C GLY A 26 11.80 14.47 -4.88
N PRO A 27 11.23 15.48 -4.19
CA PRO A 27 11.93 16.23 -3.15
C PRO A 27 12.24 15.36 -1.92
N ALA A 28 13.33 15.62 -1.20
CA ALA A 28 13.72 14.79 -0.05
C ALA A 28 12.58 14.63 0.99
N ASN A 29 12.39 13.40 1.52
CA ASN A 29 11.33 13.13 2.51
C ASN A 29 11.42 14.03 3.75
N GLY A 30 12.63 14.44 4.15
CA GLY A 30 12.84 15.38 5.24
C GLY A 30 12.24 16.77 4.95
N THR A 31 12.36 17.25 3.71
CA THR A 31 11.78 18.51 3.24
C THR A 31 10.25 18.44 3.26
N LEU A 32 9.66 17.37 2.75
CA LEU A 32 8.20 17.20 2.76
C LEU A 32 7.63 17.12 4.18
N ALA A 33 8.29 16.35 5.05
CA ALA A 33 7.92 16.23 6.46
C ALA A 33 8.01 17.57 7.21
N ALA A 34 9.10 18.32 7.02
CA ALA A 34 9.29 19.63 7.63
C ALA A 34 8.25 20.65 7.13
N SER A 35 7.96 20.65 5.83
CA SER A 35 6.98 21.53 5.20
C SER A 35 5.57 21.30 5.74
N LEU A 36 5.14 20.03 5.89
CA LEU A 36 3.85 19.68 6.50
C LEU A 36 3.70 20.26 7.91
N VAL A 37 4.75 20.13 8.74
CA VAL A 37 4.74 20.63 10.11
C VAL A 37 4.67 22.16 10.16
N VAL A 38 5.40 22.85 9.27
CA VAL A 38 5.35 24.32 9.19
C VAL A 38 3.97 24.79 8.72
N LEU A 39 3.42 24.19 7.66
CA LEU A 39 2.07 24.51 7.18
C LEU A 39 1.01 24.29 8.27
N ASP A 40 1.12 23.22 9.05
CA ASP A 40 0.22 22.94 10.17
C ASP A 40 0.31 24.04 11.25
N ARG A 41 1.52 24.49 11.57
CA ARG A 41 1.75 25.56 12.54
C ARG A 41 1.23 26.92 12.04
N LEU A 42 1.36 27.21 10.76
CA LEU A 42 0.86 28.46 10.15
C LEU A 42 -0.66 28.61 10.29
N LYS A 43 -1.41 27.50 10.40
CA LYS A 43 -2.87 27.53 10.65
C LYS A 43 -3.22 28.05 12.05
N ALA A 44 -2.35 27.80 13.03
CA ALA A 44 -2.53 28.23 14.42
C ALA A 44 -1.88 29.60 14.68
N ASN A 45 -0.68 29.84 14.15
CA ASN A 45 0.01 31.12 14.23
C ASN A 45 0.70 31.41 12.91
N TYR A 46 0.11 32.33 12.13
CA TYR A 46 0.61 32.68 10.80
C TYR A 46 1.77 33.66 10.92
N SER A 47 2.99 33.12 10.80
CA SER A 47 4.23 33.88 10.78
C SER A 47 5.19 33.26 9.77
N LEU A 48 5.55 34.05 8.76
CA LEU A 48 6.48 33.68 7.70
C LEU A 48 7.95 33.90 8.10
N ASP A 49 8.22 34.41 9.30
CA ASP A 49 9.59 34.51 9.80
C ASP A 49 10.15 33.11 10.13
N LEU A 50 11.19 32.72 9.39
CA LEU A 50 11.90 31.47 9.62
C LEU A 50 12.40 31.34 11.07
N SER A 51 12.79 32.44 11.71
CA SER A 51 13.30 32.45 13.09
C SER A 51 12.26 31.92 14.10
N GLU A 52 10.97 32.12 13.82
CA GLU A 52 9.86 31.63 14.64
C GLU A 52 9.48 30.17 14.31
N GLN A 53 9.91 29.69 13.15
CA GLN A 53 9.67 28.32 12.70
C GLN A 53 10.75 27.33 13.16
N VAL A 54 11.91 27.80 13.60
CA VAL A 54 13.00 26.97 14.11
C VAL A 54 12.97 26.80 15.64
N ALA A 55 13.63 25.74 16.12
CA ALA A 55 13.88 25.51 17.54
C ALA A 55 14.95 26.50 18.08
N PRO A 56 15.08 26.69 19.40
CA PRO A 56 15.99 27.69 19.99
C PRO A 56 17.47 27.59 19.57
N ARG A 57 17.93 26.41 19.13
CA ARG A 57 19.30 26.21 18.61
C ARG A 57 19.45 26.50 17.11
N GLY A 58 18.38 26.89 16.42
CA GLY A 58 18.38 27.33 15.01
C GLY A 58 18.56 26.23 13.95
N THR A 59 18.78 24.98 14.35
CA THR A 59 19.16 23.88 13.43
C THR A 59 18.00 22.95 13.05
N GLN A 60 16.86 23.04 13.71
CA GLN A 60 15.71 22.14 13.50
C GLN A 60 14.43 22.94 13.42
N ILE A 61 13.47 22.47 12.61
CA ILE A 61 12.10 23.00 12.61
C ILE A 61 11.45 22.68 13.96
N LYS A 62 10.87 23.70 14.61
CA LYS A 62 10.22 23.56 15.90
C LYS A 62 8.94 22.73 15.75
N GLY A 63 8.78 21.74 16.62
CA GLY A 63 7.66 20.77 16.60
C GLY A 63 7.81 19.64 15.58
N ALA A 64 8.87 19.62 14.76
CA ALA A 64 9.10 18.56 13.79
C ALA A 64 9.46 17.24 14.50
N SER A 65 8.65 16.22 14.27
CA SER A 65 8.84 14.85 14.81
C SER A 65 8.10 13.85 13.95
N GLY A 66 8.56 12.59 13.93
CA GLY A 66 7.85 11.53 13.19
C GLY A 66 6.40 11.35 13.66
N GLY A 67 6.15 11.52 14.97
CA GLY A 67 4.80 11.48 15.55
C GLY A 67 3.90 12.60 15.03
N LYS A 68 4.38 13.84 14.98
CA LYS A 68 3.58 14.97 14.47
C LYS A 68 3.29 14.83 12.97
N VAL A 69 4.25 14.33 12.19
CA VAL A 69 4.04 14.06 10.76
C VAL A 69 2.98 12.96 10.57
N ALA A 70 3.03 11.88 11.36
CA ALA A 70 2.02 10.83 11.31
C ALA A 70 0.62 11.33 11.68
N GLU A 71 0.51 12.23 12.66
CA GLU A 71 -0.77 12.89 13.02
C GLU A 71 -1.34 13.70 11.84
N ILE A 72 -0.50 14.51 11.18
CA ILE A 72 -0.91 15.28 10.00
C ILE A 72 -1.34 14.32 8.88
N LEU A 73 -0.52 13.33 8.52
CA LEU A 73 -0.85 12.36 7.46
C LEU A 73 -2.17 11.63 7.73
N LYS A 74 -2.41 11.23 8.98
CA LYS A 74 -3.65 10.60 9.42
C LYS A 74 -4.87 11.49 9.18
N SER A 75 -4.75 12.80 9.38
CA SER A 75 -5.86 13.74 9.11
C SER A 75 -6.24 13.83 7.62
N PHE A 76 -5.34 13.41 6.71
CA PHE A 76 -5.56 13.32 5.27
C PHE A 76 -5.77 11.87 4.77
N GLY A 77 -6.01 10.93 5.69
CA GLY A 77 -6.27 9.52 5.39
C GLY A 77 -5.04 8.70 5.01
N GLU A 78 -3.82 9.20 5.21
CA GLU A 78 -2.58 8.44 5.00
C GLU A 78 -2.08 7.88 6.34
N LEU A 79 -2.14 6.55 6.50
CA LEU A 79 -1.78 5.86 7.75
C LEU A 79 -0.37 5.24 7.70
N ARG A 80 0.27 5.21 6.53
CA ARG A 80 1.56 4.53 6.34
C ARG A 80 2.72 5.37 6.92
N PRO A 81 3.72 4.73 7.57
CA PRO A 81 4.86 5.45 8.12
C PRO A 81 5.70 6.13 7.02
N PHE A 82 5.92 7.44 7.11
CA PHE A 82 6.69 8.18 6.11
C PHE A 82 8.13 8.52 6.53
N SER A 83 8.31 9.18 7.69
CA SER A 83 9.63 9.67 8.13
C SER A 83 9.78 9.54 9.64
N LYS A 84 10.67 8.62 10.08
CA LYS A 84 10.98 8.41 11.50
C LYS A 84 11.54 9.68 12.16
N GLU A 85 12.36 10.42 11.43
CA GLU A 85 12.98 11.67 11.89
C GLU A 85 12.05 12.89 11.75
N GLY A 86 10.92 12.78 11.03
CA GLY A 86 9.95 13.86 10.89
C GLY A 86 10.50 15.20 10.38
N GLY A 87 11.57 15.18 9.56
CA GLY A 87 12.21 16.40 9.05
C GLY A 87 13.27 17.02 9.96
N ARG A 88 13.70 16.33 11.04
CA ARG A 88 14.68 16.84 12.01
C ARG A 88 16.15 16.83 11.56
N THR A 89 16.47 16.27 10.40
CA THR A 89 17.86 16.11 9.97
C THR A 89 18.35 17.29 9.12
N ASN A 90 19.59 17.74 9.35
CA ASN A 90 20.24 18.87 8.67
C ASN A 90 20.44 18.67 7.15
N ARG A 91 19.99 17.56 6.57
CA ARG A 91 20.13 17.27 5.13
C ARG A 91 19.00 17.94 4.35
N GLY A 92 19.06 19.26 4.22
CA GLY A 92 18.29 20.05 3.24
C GLY A 92 16.93 20.59 3.68
N GLY A 93 16.39 20.22 4.85
CA GLY A 93 15.04 20.65 5.25
C GLY A 93 14.90 22.16 5.48
N LEU A 94 15.92 22.82 6.02
CA LEU A 94 15.83 24.21 6.49
C LEU A 94 15.86 25.24 5.35
N SER A 95 16.74 25.05 4.37
CA SER A 95 16.82 25.93 3.20
C SER A 95 15.57 25.83 2.32
N GLU A 96 15.03 24.62 2.17
CA GLU A 96 13.82 24.36 1.38
C GLU A 96 12.54 24.84 2.09
N VAL A 97 12.50 24.77 3.43
CA VAL A 97 11.42 25.41 4.21
C VAL A 97 11.52 26.93 4.09
N LYS A 98 12.72 27.51 4.10
CA LYS A 98 12.88 28.95 3.88
C LYS A 98 12.33 29.36 2.52
N SER A 99 12.72 28.67 1.45
CA SER A 99 12.19 28.96 0.11
C SER A 99 10.67 28.78 0.03
N MET A 100 10.10 27.85 0.80
CA MET A 100 8.64 27.72 0.93
C MET A 100 8.01 28.95 1.56
N LEU A 101 8.57 29.45 2.67
CA LEU A 101 8.07 30.64 3.36
C LEU A 101 8.17 31.88 2.46
N ASP A 102 9.28 32.03 1.72
CA ASP A 102 9.46 33.10 0.75
C ASP A 102 8.37 33.02 -0.35
N ALA A 103 8.10 31.84 -0.90
CA ALA A 103 7.05 31.63 -1.89
C ALA A 103 5.64 31.91 -1.35
N LEU A 104 5.37 31.57 -0.08
CA LEU A 104 4.12 31.90 0.59
C LEU A 104 3.95 33.41 0.81
N GLY A 105 5.06 34.14 1.01
CA GLY A 105 5.06 35.60 1.18
C GLY A 105 4.55 36.33 -0.07
N GLU A 106 4.95 35.87 -1.25
CA GLU A 106 4.49 36.42 -2.55
C GLU A 106 2.98 36.21 -2.80
N MET A 107 2.35 35.31 -2.05
CA MET A 107 0.91 35.04 -2.15
C MET A 107 0.04 35.99 -1.32
N GLU A 108 0.65 36.78 -0.43
CA GLU A 108 -0.03 37.74 0.46
C GLU A 108 -1.24 37.14 1.21
N LEU A 109 -1.10 35.90 1.72
CA LEU A 109 -2.20 35.18 2.38
C LEU A 109 -2.62 35.83 3.72
N ASP A 110 -1.83 36.76 4.25
CA ASP A 110 -2.15 37.59 5.41
C ASP A 110 -3.28 38.59 5.15
N ARG A 111 -3.54 38.94 3.88
CA ARG A 111 -4.66 39.80 3.46
C ARG A 111 -6.00 39.07 3.41
N LEU A 112 -5.99 37.73 3.47
CA LEU A 112 -7.19 36.90 3.44
C LEU A 112 -7.81 36.77 4.84
N SER A 113 -9.07 36.37 4.87
CA SER A 113 -9.67 35.93 6.14
C SER A 113 -8.94 34.70 6.70
N ILE A 114 -9.05 34.49 8.01
CA ILE A 114 -8.45 33.31 8.68
C ILE A 114 -8.95 32.01 8.05
N GLU A 115 -10.22 31.95 7.67
CA GLU A 115 -10.85 30.78 7.05
C GLU A 115 -10.26 30.50 5.66
N GLU A 116 -10.23 31.49 4.77
CA GLU A 116 -9.67 31.35 3.42
C GLU A 116 -8.17 31.00 3.42
N ARG A 117 -7.41 31.63 4.35
CA ARG A 117 -6.00 31.32 4.56
C ARG A 117 -5.81 29.87 5.01
N ASN A 118 -6.59 29.43 5.99
CA ASN A 118 -6.48 28.07 6.53
C ASN A 118 -6.94 27.01 5.52
N SER A 119 -7.92 27.32 4.67
CA SER A 119 -8.31 26.49 3.53
C SER A 119 -7.16 26.37 2.52
N SER A 120 -6.48 27.47 2.19
CA SER A 120 -5.32 27.45 1.29
C SER A 120 -4.16 26.62 1.87
N LEU A 121 -3.83 26.81 3.15
CA LEU A 121 -2.81 26.00 3.85
C LEU A 121 -3.19 24.51 3.88
N HIS A 122 -4.47 24.18 4.08
CA HIS A 122 -4.95 22.81 4.03
C HIS A 122 -4.82 22.21 2.62
N ALA A 123 -5.09 22.98 1.56
CA ALA A 123 -4.89 22.55 0.18
C ALA A 123 -3.39 22.26 -0.11
N PHE A 124 -2.48 23.08 0.41
CA PHE A 124 -1.03 22.85 0.28
C PHE A 124 -0.59 21.59 1.03
N GLN A 125 -1.09 21.38 2.24
CA GLN A 125 -0.88 20.13 2.99
C GLN A 125 -1.40 18.94 2.19
N SER A 126 -2.64 18.99 1.69
CA SER A 126 -3.25 17.92 0.89
C SER A 126 -2.38 17.57 -0.31
N PHE A 127 -1.89 18.58 -1.04
CA PHE A 127 -1.01 18.37 -2.18
C PHE A 127 0.30 17.67 -1.80
N ILE A 128 0.96 18.06 -0.71
CA ILE A 128 2.17 17.37 -0.23
C ILE A 128 1.82 15.92 0.18
N VAL A 129 0.70 15.72 0.88
CA VAL A 129 0.26 14.37 1.28
C VAL A 129 0.01 13.50 0.05
N ASP A 130 -0.58 14.02 -1.02
CA ASP A 130 -0.79 13.27 -2.26
C ASP A 130 0.54 12.87 -2.90
N ARG A 131 1.57 13.72 -2.84
CA ARG A 131 2.93 13.37 -3.30
C ARG A 131 3.60 12.32 -2.42
N ILE A 132 3.30 12.31 -1.12
CA ILE A 132 3.76 11.26 -0.20
C ILE A 132 3.05 9.95 -0.50
N LYS A 133 1.73 9.98 -0.76
CA LYS A 133 0.96 8.82 -1.23
C LYS A 133 1.54 8.28 -2.53
N ASP A 134 1.87 9.14 -3.50
CA ASP A 134 2.55 8.75 -4.75
C ASP A 134 3.88 8.03 -4.48
N TYR A 135 4.69 8.55 -3.55
CA TYR A 135 5.94 7.91 -3.15
C TYR A 135 5.73 6.54 -2.51
N HIS A 136 4.81 6.43 -1.55
CA HIS A 136 4.47 5.16 -0.91
C HIS A 136 3.95 4.16 -1.95
N ASN A 137 3.07 4.60 -2.84
CA ASN A 137 2.52 3.79 -3.92
C ASN A 137 3.60 3.29 -4.90
N ARG A 138 4.75 3.97 -5.00
CA ARG A 138 5.90 3.51 -5.79
C ARG A 138 6.77 2.47 -5.07
N GLN A 139 6.63 2.29 -3.76
CA GLN A 139 7.35 1.26 -3.01
C GLN A 139 6.66 -0.09 -3.20
N LYS A 140 6.97 -0.72 -4.33
CA LYS A 140 6.55 -2.09 -4.64
C LYS A 140 7.16 -3.08 -3.65
N ILE A 141 6.44 -4.16 -3.39
CA ILE A 141 6.93 -5.30 -2.60
C ILE A 141 8.13 -5.90 -3.32
N LYS A 142 9.24 -6.04 -2.61
CA LYS A 142 10.43 -6.66 -3.18
C LYS A 142 10.23 -8.16 -3.29
N PHE A 143 10.54 -8.70 -4.45
CA PHE A 143 10.64 -10.13 -4.68
C PHE A 143 12.06 -10.46 -5.14
N SER A 144 12.60 -11.57 -4.66
CA SER A 144 13.91 -12.07 -5.08
C SER A 144 13.73 -13.46 -5.67
N PHE A 145 14.14 -13.63 -6.92
CA PHE A 145 14.20 -14.95 -7.53
C PHE A 145 15.52 -15.61 -7.19
N ASP A 146 15.46 -16.72 -6.44
CA ASP A 146 16.61 -17.59 -6.15
C ASP A 146 16.32 -19.00 -6.66
N PRO A 147 16.98 -19.47 -7.73
CA PRO A 147 16.74 -20.80 -8.32
C PRO A 147 17.18 -21.95 -7.39
N LYS A 148 17.83 -21.67 -6.26
CA LYS A 148 18.19 -22.69 -5.25
C LYS A 148 17.04 -22.98 -4.28
N LEU A 149 16.06 -22.09 -4.19
CA LEU A 149 14.90 -22.25 -3.34
C LEU A 149 13.80 -23.00 -4.09
N THR A 150 12.98 -23.75 -3.34
CA THR A 150 11.76 -24.31 -3.92
C THR A 150 10.78 -23.18 -4.26
N THR A 151 9.89 -23.39 -5.24
CA THR A 151 8.85 -22.41 -5.54
C THR A 151 8.01 -22.08 -4.31
N TRP A 152 7.72 -23.09 -3.48
CA TRP A 152 7.05 -22.92 -2.20
C TRP A 152 7.79 -21.92 -1.30
N GLN A 153 9.11 -22.05 -1.14
CA GLN A 153 9.92 -21.15 -0.31
C GLN A 153 9.94 -19.72 -0.86
N MET A 154 9.98 -19.55 -2.18
CA MET A 154 9.90 -18.23 -2.80
C MET A 154 8.55 -17.55 -2.53
N ILE A 155 7.43 -18.29 -2.62
CA ILE A 155 6.10 -17.76 -2.30
C ILE A 155 5.98 -17.47 -0.80
N ALA A 156 6.51 -18.34 0.07
CA ALA A 156 6.52 -18.11 1.51
C ALA A 156 7.29 -16.83 1.89
N GLN A 157 8.47 -16.60 1.30
CA GLN A 157 9.25 -15.38 1.52
C GLN A 157 8.51 -14.12 1.05
N LEU A 158 7.83 -14.19 -0.10
CA LEU A 158 7.00 -13.09 -0.59
C LEU A 158 5.85 -12.76 0.36
N LEU A 159 5.13 -13.78 0.85
CA LEU A 159 4.04 -13.60 1.80
C LEU A 159 4.53 -13.07 3.15
N GLU A 160 5.69 -13.51 3.62
CA GLU A 160 6.28 -12.97 4.86
C GLU A 160 6.73 -11.52 4.69
N THR A 161 7.35 -11.16 3.55
CA THR A 161 7.69 -9.76 3.23
C THR A 161 6.43 -8.89 3.22
N ALA A 162 5.35 -9.36 2.59
CA ALA A 162 4.06 -8.68 2.60
C ALA A 162 3.48 -8.53 4.01
N LYS A 163 3.66 -9.53 4.88
CA LYS A 163 3.21 -9.50 6.27
C LYS A 163 3.98 -8.48 7.11
N GLU A 164 5.30 -8.40 6.96
CA GLU A 164 6.13 -7.39 7.61
C GLU A 164 5.72 -5.96 7.21
N GLU A 165 5.26 -5.78 5.96
CA GLU A 165 4.74 -4.51 5.45
C GLU A 165 3.25 -4.26 5.76
N GLY A 166 2.56 -5.18 6.44
CA GLY A 166 1.13 -5.04 6.77
C GLY A 166 0.19 -5.23 5.57
N LYS A 167 0.66 -5.88 4.49
CA LYS A 167 -0.01 -6.06 3.21
C LYS A 167 -0.42 -7.52 2.92
N ALA A 168 -0.24 -8.43 3.87
CA ALA A 168 -0.39 -9.87 3.65
C ALA A 168 -1.76 -10.29 3.08
N GLY A 169 -2.86 -9.71 3.58
CA GLY A 169 -4.22 -10.04 3.10
C GLY A 169 -4.42 -9.73 1.62
N PRO A 170 -4.30 -8.45 1.19
CA PRO A 170 -4.42 -8.07 -0.22
C PRO A 170 -3.46 -8.85 -1.12
N VAL A 171 -2.20 -9.04 -0.70
CA VAL A 171 -1.18 -9.76 -1.49
C VAL A 171 -1.57 -11.22 -1.68
N ALA A 172 -2.01 -11.90 -0.62
CA ALA A 172 -2.47 -13.29 -0.71
C ALA A 172 -3.66 -13.44 -1.67
N GLN A 173 -4.65 -12.55 -1.56
CA GLN A 173 -5.83 -12.55 -2.43
C GLN A 173 -5.43 -12.35 -3.90
N HIS A 174 -4.65 -11.32 -4.20
CA HIS A 174 -4.21 -11.03 -5.58
C HIS A 174 -3.32 -12.14 -6.15
N LEU A 175 -2.47 -12.79 -5.34
CA LEU A 175 -1.67 -13.94 -5.78
C LEU A 175 -2.54 -15.15 -6.14
N VAL A 176 -3.56 -15.45 -5.33
CA VAL A 176 -4.53 -16.51 -5.64
C VAL A 176 -5.28 -16.18 -6.92
N GLY A 177 -5.78 -14.95 -7.08
CA GLY A 177 -6.45 -14.50 -8.29
C GLY A 177 -5.56 -14.59 -9.53
N ALA A 178 -4.30 -14.18 -9.42
CA ALA A 178 -3.32 -14.28 -10.49
C ALA A 178 -3.04 -15.74 -10.88
N LYS A 179 -2.91 -16.64 -9.90
CA LYS A 179 -2.73 -18.07 -10.15
C LYS A 179 -3.96 -18.67 -10.84
N LEU A 180 -5.17 -18.34 -10.39
CA LEU A 180 -6.40 -18.83 -11.03
C LEU A 180 -6.49 -18.34 -12.48
N GLN A 181 -6.18 -17.07 -12.73
CA GLN A 181 -6.20 -16.50 -14.08
C GLN A 181 -5.12 -17.11 -14.99
N LEU A 182 -3.93 -17.36 -14.45
CA LEU A 182 -2.85 -18.04 -15.17
C LEU A 182 -3.25 -19.47 -15.56
N ARG A 183 -3.96 -20.18 -14.68
CA ARG A 183 -4.39 -21.56 -14.92
C ARG A 183 -5.59 -21.68 -15.86
N PHE A 184 -6.50 -20.70 -15.80
CA PHE A 184 -7.78 -20.69 -16.49
C PHE A 184 -7.92 -19.40 -17.31
N PRO A 185 -7.16 -19.22 -18.40
CA PRO A 185 -7.16 -17.99 -19.18
C PRO A 185 -8.53 -17.65 -19.78
N ASP A 186 -9.35 -18.67 -20.06
CA ASP A 186 -10.67 -18.53 -20.68
C ASP A 186 -11.81 -18.33 -19.65
N ILE A 187 -11.50 -18.33 -18.35
CA ILE A 187 -12.47 -18.08 -17.28
C ILE A 187 -12.21 -16.69 -16.71
N ALA A 188 -13.25 -15.87 -16.63
CA ALA A 188 -13.19 -14.58 -15.97
C ALA A 188 -13.02 -14.78 -14.45
N ILE A 189 -11.85 -14.43 -13.92
CA ILE A 189 -11.57 -14.51 -12.48
C ILE A 189 -11.84 -13.14 -11.85
N GLN A 190 -12.67 -13.10 -10.80
CA GLN A 190 -13.03 -11.87 -10.09
C GLN A 190 -11.78 -11.08 -9.73
N ASN A 191 -11.81 -9.76 -9.89
CA ASN A 191 -10.73 -8.88 -9.47
C ASN A 191 -11.37 -7.68 -8.77
N GLU A 192 -11.20 -7.62 -7.46
CA GLU A 192 -11.88 -6.67 -6.58
C GLU A 192 -10.84 -6.06 -5.64
N SER A 193 -11.00 -4.79 -5.26
CA SER A 193 -10.09 -4.20 -4.28
C SER A 193 -10.26 -4.84 -2.91
N ALA A 194 -9.16 -4.99 -2.17
CA ALA A 194 -9.14 -5.60 -0.85
C ALA A 194 -10.02 -4.85 0.17
N PHE A 195 -10.25 -3.55 -0.04
CA PHE A 195 -11.09 -2.71 0.83
C PHE A 195 -12.58 -2.78 0.48
N THR A 196 -12.94 -3.37 -0.65
CA THR A 196 -14.36 -3.52 -1.05
C THR A 196 -15.08 -4.54 -0.16
N ALA A 197 -14.36 -5.34 0.63
CA ALA A 197 -14.93 -6.32 1.57
C ALA A 197 -15.65 -5.68 2.78
N ASP A 198 -15.30 -4.43 3.13
CA ASP A 198 -15.92 -3.68 4.24
C ASP A 198 -17.27 -3.04 3.86
N GLN A 199 -17.60 -2.99 2.57
CA GLN A 199 -18.95 -2.69 2.12
C GLN A 199 -19.77 -3.97 2.15
N GLN A 200 -21.03 -3.88 2.61
CA GLN A 200 -22.02 -4.97 2.64
C GLN A 200 -22.28 -5.55 1.23
N THR A 201 -21.33 -6.31 0.72
CA THR A 201 -21.43 -7.04 -0.52
C THR A 201 -21.92 -8.44 -0.17
N LYS A 202 -22.95 -8.93 -0.86
CA LYS A 202 -23.48 -10.31 -0.74
C LYS A 202 -22.53 -11.34 -1.35
N ARG A 203 -21.22 -11.16 -1.18
CA ARG A 203 -20.21 -12.03 -1.79
C ARG A 203 -20.11 -13.33 -1.02
N GLN A 204 -20.23 -14.43 -1.75
CA GLN A 204 -20.07 -15.79 -1.23
C GLN A 204 -18.60 -16.08 -0.87
N GLY A 205 -17.62 -15.44 -1.51
CA GLY A 205 -16.19 -15.55 -1.18
C GLY A 205 -15.33 -14.61 -2.03
N ASP A 206 -14.02 -14.81 -2.01
CA ASP A 206 -13.06 -13.98 -2.76
C ASP A 206 -13.04 -14.34 -4.25
N PHE A 207 -13.16 -15.63 -4.57
CA PHE A 207 -13.23 -16.12 -5.95
C PHE A 207 -14.30 -17.21 -6.10
N PHE A 208 -14.84 -17.31 -7.31
CA PHE A 208 -15.80 -18.35 -7.68
C PHE A 208 -15.46 -18.93 -9.06
N VAL A 209 -15.18 -20.23 -9.12
CA VAL A 209 -14.85 -20.95 -10.35
C VAL A 209 -15.72 -22.20 -10.45
N GLY A 210 -16.56 -22.28 -11.49
CA GLY A 210 -17.54 -23.37 -11.63
C GLY A 210 -18.56 -23.34 -10.51
N ASN A 211 -18.58 -24.36 -9.65
CA ASN A 211 -19.38 -24.39 -8.42
C ASN A 211 -18.52 -24.38 -7.15
N THR A 212 -17.27 -23.91 -7.25
CA THR A 212 -16.32 -23.83 -6.15
C THR A 212 -16.08 -22.38 -5.75
N VAL A 213 -16.22 -22.10 -4.45
CA VAL A 213 -15.88 -20.81 -3.84
C VAL A 213 -14.55 -20.92 -3.10
N PHE A 214 -13.72 -19.89 -3.25
CA PHE A 214 -12.44 -19.76 -2.56
C PHE A 214 -12.53 -18.60 -1.56
N HIS A 215 -12.23 -18.89 -0.30
CA HIS A 215 -11.96 -17.92 0.75
C HIS A 215 -10.46 -17.84 0.97
N VAL A 216 -9.90 -16.63 0.94
CA VAL A 216 -8.48 -16.35 1.15
C VAL A 216 -8.33 -15.53 2.41
N THR A 217 -7.59 -16.04 3.40
CA THR A 217 -7.33 -15.27 4.62
C THR A 217 -5.99 -15.60 5.23
N VAL A 218 -5.28 -14.57 5.69
CA VAL A 218 -4.03 -14.70 6.45
C VAL A 218 -4.25 -14.84 7.95
N ALA A 219 -5.48 -14.61 8.41
CA ALA A 219 -5.90 -14.71 9.80
C ALA A 219 -7.30 -15.35 9.86
N PRO A 220 -7.39 -16.70 9.74
CA PRO A 220 -8.68 -17.39 9.78
C PRO A 220 -9.33 -17.24 11.17
N MET A 221 -10.39 -16.44 11.23
CA MET A 221 -11.23 -16.23 12.43
C MET A 221 -12.62 -16.83 12.21
N GLN A 222 -13.39 -17.03 13.28
CA GLN A 222 -14.70 -17.69 13.26
C GLN A 222 -15.63 -17.25 12.10
N GLY A 223 -15.64 -15.95 11.77
CA GLY A 223 -16.48 -15.42 10.70
C GLY A 223 -16.23 -16.01 9.30
N VAL A 224 -14.99 -16.42 8.97
CA VAL A 224 -14.73 -17.07 7.66
C VAL A 224 -15.34 -18.47 7.62
N PHE A 225 -15.29 -19.21 8.72
CA PHE A 225 -15.83 -20.56 8.80
C PHE A 225 -17.36 -20.57 8.73
N GLN A 226 -18.02 -19.56 9.33
CA GLN A 226 -19.47 -19.38 9.20
C GLN A 226 -19.86 -19.14 7.73
N LYS A 227 -19.17 -18.24 7.02
CA LYS A 227 -19.38 -18.02 5.58
C LYS A 227 -19.14 -19.30 4.75
N CYS A 228 -18.11 -20.07 5.08
CA CYS A 228 -17.88 -21.37 4.46
C CYS A 228 -19.10 -22.30 4.64
N GLN A 229 -19.67 -22.36 5.85
CA GLN A 229 -20.83 -23.19 6.14
C GLN A 229 -22.08 -22.75 5.38
N GLU A 230 -22.32 -21.44 5.26
CA GLU A 230 -23.40 -20.86 4.46
C GLU A 230 -23.29 -21.30 2.98
N ASN A 231 -22.09 -21.19 2.40
CA ASN A 231 -21.86 -21.64 1.03
C ASN A 231 -22.06 -23.15 0.84
N LEU A 232 -21.68 -23.97 1.83
CA LEU A 232 -21.93 -25.41 1.79
C LEU A 232 -23.45 -25.71 1.79
N ALA A 233 -24.23 -24.96 2.58
CA ALA A 233 -25.69 -25.09 2.61
C ALA A 233 -26.33 -24.68 1.26
N ASP A 234 -25.70 -23.75 0.54
CA ASP A 234 -26.08 -23.36 -0.83
C ASP A 234 -25.64 -24.38 -1.90
N GLY A 235 -25.03 -25.51 -1.51
CA GLY A 235 -24.60 -26.57 -2.42
C GLY A 235 -23.28 -26.30 -3.15
N LEU A 236 -22.49 -25.34 -2.67
CA LEU A 236 -21.17 -25.01 -3.24
C LEU A 236 -20.06 -25.87 -2.64
N LYS A 237 -18.98 -26.05 -3.40
CA LYS A 237 -17.72 -26.60 -2.87
C LYS A 237 -16.87 -25.47 -2.30
N VAL A 238 -16.26 -25.67 -1.13
CA VAL A 238 -15.53 -24.59 -0.44
C VAL A 238 -14.05 -24.93 -0.31
N TYR A 239 -13.20 -24.01 -0.79
CA TYR A 239 -11.78 -23.96 -0.49
C TYR A 239 -11.50 -22.81 0.48
N LEU A 240 -10.81 -23.10 1.58
CA LEU A 240 -10.27 -22.11 2.50
C LEU A 240 -8.74 -22.12 2.38
N LEU A 241 -8.19 -21.04 1.83
CA LEU A 241 -6.76 -20.88 1.61
C LEU A 241 -6.17 -20.01 2.73
N VAL A 242 -5.20 -20.58 3.45
CA VAL A 242 -4.53 -19.95 4.60
C VAL A 242 -3.02 -20.08 4.48
N PRO A 243 -2.21 -19.23 5.16
CA PRO A 243 -0.77 -19.44 5.26
C PRO A 243 -0.47 -20.82 5.85
N ASP A 244 0.59 -21.49 5.40
CA ASP A 244 0.96 -22.83 5.86
C ASP A 244 1.14 -22.90 7.38
N SER A 245 1.72 -21.85 7.97
CA SER A 245 1.85 -21.69 9.43
C SER A 245 0.51 -21.71 10.21
N LYS A 246 -0.62 -21.52 9.53
CA LYS A 246 -1.98 -21.55 10.08
C LYS A 246 -2.77 -22.79 9.65
N LEU A 247 -2.24 -23.61 8.74
CA LEU A 247 -2.96 -24.70 8.09
C LEU A 247 -3.50 -25.73 9.08
N ALA A 248 -2.66 -26.21 10.01
CA ALA A 248 -3.05 -27.23 10.98
C ALA A 248 -4.21 -26.75 11.88
N GLY A 249 -4.11 -25.53 12.42
CA GLY A 249 -5.16 -24.94 13.25
C GLY A 249 -6.45 -24.67 12.47
N ALA A 250 -6.33 -24.15 11.25
CA ALA A 250 -7.50 -23.90 10.40
C ALA A 250 -8.23 -25.20 10.02
N ARG A 251 -7.51 -26.30 9.78
CA ARG A 251 -8.09 -27.62 9.52
C ARG A 251 -8.88 -28.15 10.71
N GLN A 252 -8.33 -28.03 11.92
CA GLN A 252 -9.04 -28.45 13.13
C GLN A 252 -10.36 -27.69 13.30
N VAL A 253 -10.33 -26.36 13.17
CA VAL A 253 -11.54 -25.54 13.27
C VAL A 253 -12.54 -25.86 12.16
N ALA A 254 -12.07 -26.04 10.92
CA ALA A 254 -12.95 -26.42 9.82
C ALA A 254 -13.65 -27.78 10.05
N GLU A 255 -12.94 -28.75 10.63
CA GLU A 255 -13.50 -30.06 10.98
C GLU A 255 -14.58 -29.95 12.06
N GLU A 256 -14.39 -29.09 13.06
CA GLU A 256 -15.41 -28.81 14.08
C GLU A 256 -16.64 -28.11 13.48
N PHE A 257 -16.46 -27.21 12.51
CA PHE A 257 -17.56 -26.43 11.90
C PHE A 257 -18.38 -27.21 10.86
N ALA A 258 -17.71 -27.99 10.02
CA ALA A 258 -18.34 -28.57 8.83
C ALA A 258 -17.89 -30.01 8.54
N GLY A 259 -17.19 -30.65 9.47
CA GLY A 259 -16.54 -31.93 9.23
C GLY A 259 -15.54 -31.82 8.10
N LYS A 260 -15.55 -32.78 7.16
CA LYS A 260 -14.56 -32.86 6.06
C LYS A 260 -15.02 -32.16 4.77
N GLN A 261 -15.97 -31.23 4.86
CA GLN A 261 -16.58 -30.60 3.68
C GLN A 261 -15.85 -29.35 3.19
N ILE A 262 -15.02 -28.72 4.03
CA ILE A 262 -14.18 -27.57 3.65
C ILE A 262 -12.79 -28.09 3.28
N ALA A 263 -12.34 -27.83 2.06
CA ALA A 263 -10.96 -28.09 1.66
C ALA A 263 -10.06 -26.95 2.20
N VAL A 264 -9.31 -27.21 3.26
CA VAL A 264 -8.37 -26.22 3.82
C VAL A 264 -6.96 -26.50 3.32
N GLU A 265 -6.39 -25.55 2.58
CA GLU A 265 -5.10 -25.68 1.91
C GLU A 265 -4.16 -24.50 2.20
N SER A 266 -2.85 -24.77 2.12
CA SER A 266 -1.81 -23.74 2.22
C SER A 266 -1.82 -22.84 0.96
N LEU A 267 -1.71 -21.53 1.17
CA LEU A 267 -1.52 -20.54 0.10
C LEU A 267 -0.26 -20.85 -0.72
N GLU A 268 0.84 -21.09 -0.02
CA GLU A 268 2.15 -21.40 -0.57
C GLU A 268 2.06 -22.63 -1.47
N SER A 269 1.49 -23.73 -0.98
CA SER A 269 1.30 -24.97 -1.75
C SER A 269 0.33 -24.79 -2.93
N PHE A 270 -0.81 -24.14 -2.71
CA PHE A 270 -1.83 -23.91 -3.75
C PHE A 270 -1.29 -23.10 -4.93
N ILE A 271 -0.41 -22.12 -4.67
CA ILE A 271 0.21 -21.29 -5.70
C ILE A 271 1.37 -22.03 -6.37
N SER A 272 2.31 -22.54 -5.56
CA SER A 272 3.55 -23.15 -6.05
C SER A 272 3.32 -24.41 -6.88
N GLN A 273 2.39 -25.28 -6.47
CA GLN A 273 2.14 -26.52 -7.18
C GLN A 273 1.75 -26.28 -8.64
N ASN A 274 0.92 -25.28 -8.91
CA ASN A 274 0.52 -24.98 -10.28
C ASN A 274 1.68 -24.44 -11.12
N LEU A 275 2.57 -23.65 -10.53
CA LEU A 275 3.77 -23.17 -11.21
C LEU A 275 4.71 -24.32 -11.59
N GLU A 276 4.94 -25.24 -10.66
CA GLU A 276 5.78 -26.43 -10.88
C GLU A 276 5.18 -27.35 -11.94
N GLU A 277 3.88 -27.63 -11.89
CA GLU A 277 3.20 -28.42 -12.92
C GLU A 277 3.26 -27.75 -14.30
N ALA A 278 3.02 -26.43 -14.36
CA ALA A 278 3.07 -25.67 -15.60
C ALA A 278 4.50 -25.51 -16.15
N SER A 279 5.52 -25.61 -15.29
CA SER A 279 6.93 -25.63 -15.67
C SER A 279 7.43 -27.04 -16.00
N VAL A 280 6.60 -28.07 -15.86
CA VAL A 280 7.00 -29.49 -15.99
C VAL A 280 8.13 -29.83 -15.00
N PHE A 281 8.14 -29.18 -13.83
CA PHE A 281 9.16 -29.33 -12.79
C PHE A 281 10.58 -29.03 -13.28
N THR A 282 10.73 -28.07 -14.19
CA THR A 282 12.01 -27.69 -14.78
C THR A 282 12.36 -26.22 -14.50
N ALA A 283 13.61 -25.99 -14.10
CA ALA A 283 14.08 -24.66 -13.67
C ALA A 283 14.09 -23.63 -14.82
N ASP A 284 14.38 -24.07 -16.05
CA ASP A 284 14.37 -23.24 -17.26
C ASP A 284 12.98 -22.67 -17.55
N ARG A 285 11.93 -23.46 -17.30
CA ARG A 285 10.53 -23.03 -17.53
C ARG A 285 9.93 -22.32 -16.32
N LEU A 286 10.41 -22.63 -15.11
CA LEU A 286 9.88 -22.07 -13.86
C LEU A 286 10.01 -20.54 -13.84
N ALA A 287 11.16 -20.01 -14.24
CA ALA A 287 11.39 -18.55 -14.28
C ALA A 287 10.33 -17.83 -15.14
N ALA A 288 10.05 -18.36 -16.33
CA ALA A 288 9.04 -17.80 -17.23
C ALA A 288 7.61 -17.88 -16.64
N LYS A 289 7.26 -19.00 -15.99
CA LYS A 289 5.94 -19.15 -15.35
C LYS A 289 5.77 -18.25 -14.13
N LEU A 290 6.81 -18.10 -13.33
CA LEU A 290 6.82 -17.19 -12.20
C LEU A 290 6.74 -15.73 -12.65
N SER A 291 7.49 -15.34 -13.69
CA SER A 291 7.39 -14.00 -14.29
C SER A 291 5.97 -13.72 -14.78
N ALA A 292 5.35 -14.65 -15.51
CA ALA A 292 3.97 -14.52 -15.96
C ALA A 292 2.97 -14.37 -14.79
N LEU A 293 3.12 -15.16 -13.72
CA LEU A 293 2.29 -15.01 -12.52
C LEU A 293 2.40 -13.60 -11.92
N LEU A 294 3.63 -13.11 -11.73
CA LEU A 294 3.88 -11.80 -11.13
C LEU A 294 3.42 -10.64 -12.02
N GLN A 295 3.47 -10.80 -13.34
CA GLN A 295 2.91 -9.84 -14.29
C GLN A 295 1.38 -9.79 -14.20
N ILE A 296 0.71 -10.96 -14.20
CA ILE A 296 -0.75 -11.03 -14.03
C ILE A 296 -1.15 -10.45 -12.66
N TYR A 297 -0.42 -10.79 -11.60
CA TYR A 297 -0.62 -10.21 -10.27
C TYR A 297 -0.57 -8.68 -10.33
N ASN A 298 0.47 -8.11 -10.93
CA ASN A 298 0.67 -6.67 -11.00
C ASN A 298 -0.42 -5.97 -11.81
N LEU A 299 -0.85 -6.56 -12.93
CA LEU A 299 -1.98 -6.05 -13.71
C LEU A 299 -3.26 -6.04 -12.87
N ARG A 300 -3.53 -7.13 -12.15
CA ARG A 300 -4.71 -7.24 -11.30
C ARG A 300 -4.73 -6.20 -10.18
N VAL A 301 -3.59 -6.00 -9.50
CA VAL A 301 -3.45 -4.93 -8.51
C VAL A 301 -3.64 -3.56 -9.16
N ASP A 302 -3.07 -3.33 -10.33
CA ASP A 302 -3.17 -2.03 -11.00
C ASP A 302 -4.60 -1.69 -11.43
N ASP A 303 -5.41 -2.69 -11.79
CA ASP A 303 -6.78 -2.46 -12.23
C ASP A 303 -7.71 -2.02 -11.10
N VAL A 304 -7.49 -2.46 -9.86
CA VAL A 304 -8.49 -2.31 -8.77
C VAL A 304 -7.98 -1.68 -7.49
N GLU A 305 -6.67 -1.71 -7.22
CA GLU A 305 -6.11 -1.13 -5.99
C GLU A 305 -5.68 0.31 -6.21
N THR A 306 -6.10 1.19 -5.30
CA THR A 306 -5.59 2.57 -5.24
C THR A 306 -4.17 2.60 -4.68
N ASP A 307 -3.86 1.70 -3.75
CA ASP A 307 -2.52 1.52 -3.20
C ASP A 307 -1.63 0.68 -4.12
N LYS A 308 -0.84 1.34 -4.97
CA LYS A 308 0.11 0.65 -5.88
C LYS A 308 1.34 0.08 -5.18
N SER A 309 1.51 0.33 -3.89
CA SER A 309 2.59 -0.29 -3.10
C SER A 309 2.36 -1.80 -2.90
N LEU A 310 1.17 -2.30 -3.23
CA LEU A 310 0.83 -3.72 -3.29
C LEU A 310 1.45 -4.44 -4.49
N MET A 311 1.86 -3.71 -5.54
CA MET A 311 2.52 -4.29 -6.70
C MET A 311 3.86 -4.91 -6.29
N ILE A 312 4.28 -5.95 -6.99
CA ILE A 312 5.56 -6.62 -6.79
C ILE A 312 6.59 -6.08 -7.79
N GLU A 313 7.80 -5.79 -7.30
CA GLU A 313 8.94 -5.45 -8.15
C GLU A 313 9.40 -6.73 -8.88
N LEU A 314 9.34 -6.71 -10.21
CA LEU A 314 9.84 -7.82 -11.02
C LEU A 314 11.37 -7.85 -10.94
N PRO A 315 11.99 -8.97 -10.51
CA PRO A 315 13.43 -9.10 -10.49
C PRO A 315 14.02 -8.96 -11.89
N SER A 316 15.18 -8.31 -12.01
CA SER A 316 15.86 -8.16 -13.31
C SER A 316 16.28 -9.48 -13.95
N ASN A 317 16.36 -10.56 -13.18
CA ASN A 317 16.60 -11.93 -13.66
C ASN A 317 15.30 -12.69 -14.03
N LEU A 318 14.14 -12.04 -13.92
CA LEU A 318 12.83 -12.54 -14.40
C LEU A 318 12.23 -11.63 -15.50
N THR A 319 12.90 -10.54 -15.87
CA THR A 319 12.53 -9.63 -16.97
C THR A 319 13.20 -10.01 -18.28
#